data_AF-A0A917KHP8-F1
#
_entry.id   AF-A0A917KHP8-F1
#
_cell.length_a   1.000
_cell.length_b   1.000
_cell.length_c   1.000
_cell.angle_alpha   90.00
_cell.angle_beta   90.00
_cell.angle_gamma   90.00
#
_symmetry.space_group_name_H-M   'P 1'
#
loop_
_entity.id
_entity.type
_entity.pdbx_description
1 polymer ?
#
loop_
_entity_poly.entity_id
_entity_poly.type
_entity_poly.pdbx_seq_one_letter_code
_entity_poly.pdbx_strand_id
1 'polypeptide(L)'
;MTSADRERKHDMTQTDIALLLADAADEVEIGIAPVQAVIRGGRRRRARRWAVAGATALVLAGSTGATVALTGLHGGGDGGTVTPATRSPAPDGRQVELPQRTELAKGTDRGTRWRVVVDVWEAPRNEAEARVQLDAMHTFKEAPADVRRAADLVGKESYFVKRGLDDDFGQVVLQNTRPATDAALSGRDIQTEAIPLRPADPQRLVIGQVAVTARQVTCTWQNGTTSVVRVLSEEYEPGDMVIRPLPGSSDNWFVCLAPKGTAYKSVEVTE
;
A
#
# COMPACT_ATOMS: atom_id res chain seq x y z
N MET A 1 -31.30 -21.07 83.10
CA MET A 1 -32.12 -21.76 82.09
C MET A 1 -31.89 -21.06 80.75
N THR A 2 -31.50 -21.82 79.72
CA THR A 2 -31.61 -21.56 78.26
C THR A 2 -30.99 -20.29 77.65
N SER A 3 -30.36 -20.30 76.47
CA SER A 3 -29.82 -21.32 75.56
C SER A 3 -29.07 -20.54 74.46
N ALA A 4 -28.13 -21.23 73.81
CA ALA A 4 -27.33 -20.85 72.66
C ALA A 4 -28.07 -20.04 71.57
N ASP A 5 -27.31 -19.16 70.90
CA ASP A 5 -27.50 -18.94 69.47
C ASP A 5 -26.11 -18.95 68.78
N ARG A 6 -25.87 -20.05 68.06
CA ARG A 6 -24.64 -20.36 67.34
C ARG A 6 -25.01 -20.55 65.87
N GLU A 7 -24.37 -19.76 65.01
CA GLU A 7 -24.09 -20.02 63.60
C GLU A 7 -25.26 -20.58 62.75
N ARG A 8 -26.02 -19.69 62.09
CA ARG A 8 -26.70 -20.08 60.84
C ARG A 8 -25.66 -20.17 59.71
N LYS A 9 -25.25 -21.41 59.42
CA LYS A 9 -24.70 -21.80 58.13
C LYS A 9 -25.73 -21.47 57.04
N HIS A 10 -25.35 -20.62 56.08
CA HIS A 10 -26.00 -20.56 54.79
C HIS A 10 -25.46 -21.71 53.95
N ASP A 11 -26.23 -22.79 53.89
CA ASP A 11 -26.03 -23.90 52.97
C ASP A 11 -26.55 -23.45 51.58
N MET A 12 -25.64 -22.92 50.76
CA MET A 12 -25.94 -22.62 49.36
C MET A 12 -25.78 -23.89 48.54
N THR A 13 -26.89 -24.45 48.10
CA THR A 13 -26.91 -25.59 47.18
C THR A 13 -26.31 -25.22 45.83
N GLN A 14 -25.51 -26.13 45.26
CA GLN A 14 -24.77 -26.00 43.99
C GLN A 14 -25.60 -25.51 42.79
N THR A 15 -26.92 -25.64 42.86
CA THR A 15 -27.87 -25.22 41.83
C THR A 15 -27.96 -23.70 41.66
N ASP A 16 -27.69 -22.92 42.71
CA ASP A 16 -27.79 -21.45 42.66
C ASP A 16 -26.55 -20.79 42.01
N ILE A 17 -25.41 -21.48 42.00
CA ILE A 17 -24.20 -21.04 41.29
C ILE A 17 -24.37 -21.23 39.78
N ALA A 18 -25.07 -22.29 39.34
CA ALA A 18 -25.31 -22.53 37.91
C ALA A 18 -26.25 -21.48 37.29
N LEU A 19 -27.24 -21.00 38.04
CA LEU A 19 -28.15 -19.94 37.57
C LEU A 19 -27.49 -18.55 37.56
N LEU A 20 -26.60 -18.25 38.52
CA LEU A 20 -25.82 -17.00 38.52
C LEU A 20 -24.67 -16.98 37.50
N LEU A 21 -24.33 -18.12 36.89
CA LEU A 21 -23.39 -18.19 35.76
C LEU A 21 -24.09 -18.19 34.39
N ALA A 22 -25.38 -18.52 34.34
CA ALA A 22 -26.16 -18.50 33.10
C ALA A 22 -26.55 -17.08 32.68
N ASP A 23 -26.79 -16.17 33.64
CA ASP A 23 -27.24 -14.79 33.35
C ASP A 23 -26.09 -13.79 33.11
N ALA A 24 -24.84 -14.26 33.12
CA ALA A 24 -23.65 -13.46 32.80
C ALA A 24 -22.92 -13.95 31.53
N ALA A 25 -23.47 -14.94 30.82
CA ALA A 25 -22.85 -15.56 29.65
C ALA A 25 -23.57 -15.26 28.33
N ASP A 26 -24.74 -14.62 28.36
CA ASP A 26 -25.59 -14.46 27.15
C ASP A 26 -25.46 -13.08 26.45
N GLU A 27 -24.48 -12.26 26.84
CA GLU A 27 -24.23 -10.96 26.17
C GLU A 27 -22.73 -10.69 25.96
N VAL A 28 -21.92 -11.74 25.77
CA VAL A 28 -20.55 -11.59 25.27
C VAL A 28 -20.55 -11.88 23.78
N GLU A 29 -20.98 -10.90 23.00
CA GLU A 29 -20.55 -10.80 21.61
C GLU A 29 -19.02 -10.64 21.65
N ILE A 30 -18.29 -11.71 21.34
CA ILE A 30 -16.84 -11.67 21.16
C ILE A 30 -16.59 -10.82 19.92
N GLY A 31 -16.60 -9.50 20.10
CA GLY A 31 -16.15 -8.55 19.11
C GLY A 31 -14.73 -8.93 18.73
N ILE A 32 -14.49 -9.11 17.44
CA ILE A 32 -13.15 -9.27 16.90
C ILE A 32 -12.35 -8.08 17.43
N ALA A 33 -11.35 -8.36 18.27
CA ALA A 33 -10.49 -7.32 18.84
C ALA A 33 -9.98 -6.42 17.71
N PRO A 34 -9.90 -5.08 17.92
CA PRO A 34 -9.48 -4.15 16.89
C PRO A 34 -8.12 -4.59 16.33
N VAL A 35 -8.13 -5.11 15.11
CA VAL A 35 -6.94 -5.64 14.41
C VAL A 35 -5.90 -4.53 14.14
N GLN A 36 -6.26 -3.29 14.44
CA GLN A 36 -5.40 -2.10 14.45
C GLN A 36 -4.17 -2.25 15.38
N ALA A 37 -4.20 -3.14 16.38
CA ALA A 37 -3.04 -3.42 17.22
C ALA A 37 -2.15 -4.59 16.73
N VAL A 38 -2.66 -5.50 15.89
CA VAL A 38 -1.93 -6.73 15.52
C VAL A 38 -1.10 -6.56 14.24
N ILE A 39 -1.41 -5.61 13.36
CA ILE A 39 -0.61 -5.37 12.14
C ILE A 39 0.54 -4.37 12.35
N ARG A 40 0.52 -3.55 13.41
CA ARG A 40 1.72 -2.77 13.81
C ARG A 40 2.89 -3.64 14.30
N GLY A 41 2.65 -4.90 14.68
CA GLY A 41 3.66 -5.85 15.17
C GLY A 41 4.20 -6.85 14.12
N GLY A 42 3.56 -6.98 12.95
CA GLY A 42 3.90 -8.01 11.95
C GLY A 42 5.25 -7.80 11.24
N ARG A 43 5.83 -6.60 11.34
CA ARG A 43 7.06 -6.20 10.64
C ARG A 43 8.35 -6.81 11.24
N ARG A 44 8.28 -7.58 12.33
CA ARG A 44 9.48 -8.06 13.09
C ARG A 44 9.91 -9.51 12.85
N ARG A 45 9.21 -10.31 12.02
CA ARG A 45 9.51 -11.76 11.87
C ARG A 45 9.77 -12.27 10.45
N ARG A 46 10.17 -11.43 9.49
CA ARG A 46 10.66 -11.92 8.18
C ARG A 46 12.07 -11.49 7.80
N ALA A 47 12.89 -11.06 8.77
CA ALA A 47 14.31 -10.76 8.57
C ALA A 47 15.24 -11.82 9.18
N ARG A 48 14.89 -13.11 9.14
CA ARG A 48 15.82 -14.21 9.47
C ARG A 48 15.63 -15.38 8.53
N ARG A 49 16.32 -15.32 7.40
CA ARG A 49 16.93 -16.45 6.67
C ARG A 49 17.60 -15.89 5.41
N TRP A 50 18.74 -15.25 5.61
CA TRP A 50 19.77 -15.17 4.57
C TRP A 50 20.99 -15.89 5.14
N ALA A 51 21.31 -17.04 4.55
CA ALA A 51 22.59 -17.70 4.75
C ALA A 51 23.65 -16.83 4.06
N VAL A 52 24.64 -16.38 4.82
CA VAL A 52 25.81 -15.69 4.27
C VAL A 52 26.64 -16.73 3.52
N ALA A 53 26.56 -16.73 2.19
CA ALA A 53 27.55 -17.38 1.35
C ALA A 53 28.64 -16.34 1.05
N GLY A 54 29.78 -16.49 1.73
CA GLY A 54 30.97 -15.68 1.44
C GLY A 54 31.54 -16.07 0.08
N ALA A 55 31.65 -15.10 -0.82
CA ALA A 55 32.45 -15.22 -2.02
C ALA A 55 33.70 -14.34 -1.85
N THR A 56 34.84 -14.99 -1.61
CA THR A 56 36.16 -14.39 -1.73
C THR A 56 36.44 -14.13 -3.20
N ALA A 57 36.51 -12.86 -3.60
CA ALA A 57 37.04 -12.46 -4.90
C ALA A 57 38.39 -11.75 -4.72
N LEU A 58 39.38 -12.30 -5.44
CA LEU A 58 40.79 -12.01 -5.38
C LEU A 58 41.16 -10.55 -5.68
N VAL A 59 42.20 -10.10 -4.98
CA VAL A 59 43.05 -8.95 -5.30
C VAL A 59 43.82 -9.25 -6.59
N LEU A 60 43.71 -8.36 -7.57
CA LEU A 60 44.78 -8.12 -8.54
C LEU A 60 45.22 -6.67 -8.42
N ALA A 61 46.48 -6.53 -8.05
CA ALA A 61 47.21 -5.29 -7.89
C ALA A 61 47.89 -4.87 -9.20
N GLY A 62 48.12 -3.56 -9.34
CA GLY A 62 49.07 -2.93 -10.26
C GLY A 62 48.52 -2.64 -11.65
N SER A 63 48.84 -1.55 -12.33
CA SER A 63 49.73 -0.42 -12.03
C SER A 63 49.59 0.59 -13.18
N THR A 64 49.81 1.87 -12.87
CA THR A 64 50.37 2.93 -13.73
C THR A 64 49.72 3.27 -15.08
N GLY A 65 49.18 4.50 -15.15
CA GLY A 65 49.64 5.50 -16.12
C GLY A 65 49.09 5.44 -17.55
N ALA A 66 48.19 6.36 -17.89
CA ALA A 66 48.01 6.81 -19.27
C ALA A 66 47.58 8.29 -19.28
N THR A 67 48.57 9.17 -19.10
CA THR A 67 48.51 10.55 -19.55
C THR A 67 48.40 10.55 -21.08
N VAL A 68 47.23 10.90 -21.60
CA VAL A 68 47.07 11.16 -23.04
C VAL A 68 47.57 12.56 -23.33
N ALA A 69 48.79 12.64 -23.85
CA ALA A 69 49.32 13.84 -24.49
C ALA A 69 48.72 13.93 -25.91
N LEU A 70 48.02 15.03 -26.18
CA LEU A 70 47.59 15.42 -27.53
C LEU A 70 48.67 16.31 -28.15
N THR A 71 49.55 15.72 -28.96
CA THR A 71 50.34 16.44 -29.95
C THR A 71 50.24 15.70 -31.29
N GLY A 72 49.86 16.43 -32.33
CA GLY A 72 49.71 15.88 -33.68
C GLY A 72 48.93 16.80 -34.61
N LEU A 73 49.48 17.98 -34.89
CA LEU A 73 49.18 18.67 -36.15
C LEU A 73 49.96 17.93 -37.26
N HIS A 74 49.35 17.65 -38.42
CA HIS A 74 49.88 17.86 -39.78
C HIS A 74 49.01 17.15 -40.83
N GLY A 75 48.73 17.87 -41.92
CA GLY A 75 48.70 17.29 -43.27
C GLY A 75 47.33 16.83 -43.77
N GLY A 76 46.83 17.50 -44.81
CA GLY A 76 45.56 17.23 -45.43
C GLY A 76 45.47 15.93 -46.22
N GLY A 77 44.23 15.51 -46.45
CA GLY A 77 43.85 14.40 -47.32
C GLY A 77 42.34 14.23 -47.28
N ASP A 78 41.69 14.43 -48.41
CA ASP A 78 40.28 14.09 -48.65
C ASP A 78 40.01 12.63 -48.26
N GLY A 79 39.06 12.42 -47.35
CA GLY A 79 38.66 11.10 -46.91
C GLY A 79 37.65 11.20 -45.78
N GLY A 80 36.40 10.87 -46.08
CA GLY A 80 35.25 11.03 -45.19
C GLY A 80 35.49 10.49 -43.79
N THR A 81 35.59 11.39 -42.82
CA THR A 81 35.53 11.05 -41.40
C THR A 81 34.11 11.28 -40.92
N VAL A 82 33.35 10.18 -40.83
CA VAL A 82 32.07 10.19 -40.10
C VAL A 82 32.42 10.37 -38.64
N THR A 83 32.20 11.57 -38.10
CA THR A 83 32.16 11.78 -36.66
C THR A 83 31.08 10.87 -36.09
N PRO A 84 31.37 9.99 -35.12
CA PRO A 84 30.30 9.30 -34.42
C PRO A 84 29.53 10.40 -33.68
N ALA A 85 28.28 10.61 -34.10
CA ALA A 85 27.35 11.41 -33.34
C ALA A 85 27.21 10.73 -31.98
N THR A 86 27.88 11.26 -30.96
CA THR A 86 27.60 10.93 -29.57
C THR A 86 26.16 11.34 -29.34
N ARG A 87 25.22 10.42 -29.52
CA ARG A 87 23.87 10.59 -29.00
C ARG A 87 24.06 10.80 -27.51
N SER A 88 23.81 12.03 -27.04
CA SER A 88 23.51 12.22 -25.63
C SER A 88 22.49 11.15 -25.26
N PRO A 89 22.71 10.39 -24.18
CA PRO A 89 21.68 9.48 -23.71
C PRO A 89 20.42 10.32 -23.57
N ALA A 90 19.33 9.85 -24.19
CA ALA A 90 18.03 10.49 -24.01
C ALA A 90 17.83 10.67 -22.50
N PRO A 91 17.34 11.83 -22.03
CA PRO A 91 17.06 12.00 -20.61
C PRO A 91 16.23 10.81 -20.16
N ASP A 92 16.75 10.08 -19.17
CA ASP A 92 16.07 8.96 -18.54
C ASP A 92 14.68 9.49 -18.17
N GLY A 93 13.61 8.98 -18.79
CA GLY A 93 12.26 9.56 -18.72
C GLY A 93 11.60 9.46 -17.34
N ARG A 94 12.39 9.24 -16.28
CA ARG A 94 11.96 9.10 -14.90
C ARG A 94 11.86 10.50 -14.27
N GLN A 95 10.69 10.80 -13.73
CA GLN A 95 10.40 12.06 -13.07
C GLN A 95 10.29 11.78 -11.57
N VAL A 96 11.29 12.19 -10.80
CA VAL A 96 11.31 12.02 -9.34
C VAL A 96 10.52 13.13 -8.64
N GLU A 97 10.20 14.20 -9.37
CA GLU A 97 9.47 15.38 -8.93
C GLU A 97 7.95 15.23 -9.03
N LEU A 98 7.46 14.26 -9.80
CA LEU A 98 6.03 14.08 -10.07
C LEU A 98 5.60 12.64 -9.78
N PRO A 99 4.46 12.45 -9.09
CA PRO A 99 3.89 11.13 -8.94
C PRO A 99 3.23 10.67 -10.24
N GLN A 100 3.22 9.36 -10.44
CA GLN A 100 2.37 8.70 -11.40
C GLN A 100 0.96 8.60 -10.80
N ARG A 101 0.11 9.57 -11.15
CA ARG A 101 -1.26 9.66 -10.66
C ARG A 101 -2.23 8.82 -11.49
N THR A 102 -3.01 7.98 -10.83
CA THR A 102 -4.09 7.19 -11.44
C THR A 102 -5.42 7.41 -10.70
N GLU A 103 -6.52 7.62 -11.42
CA GLU A 103 -7.87 7.60 -10.84
C GLU A 103 -8.35 6.13 -10.75
N LEU A 104 -8.53 5.64 -9.52
CA LEU A 104 -8.96 4.27 -9.28
C LEU A 104 -10.46 4.10 -9.54
N ALA A 105 -11.25 5.01 -8.98
CA ALA A 105 -12.70 5.04 -9.14
C ALA A 105 -13.27 6.42 -8.83
N LYS A 106 -14.45 6.71 -9.37
CA LYS A 106 -15.28 7.87 -9.01
C LYS A 106 -16.75 7.52 -9.07
N GLY A 107 -17.58 8.38 -8.51
CA GLY A 107 -19.03 8.26 -8.63
C GLY A 107 -19.76 9.35 -7.89
N THR A 108 -21.07 9.15 -7.72
CA THR A 108 -21.93 10.03 -6.93
C THR A 108 -22.63 9.19 -5.86
N ASP A 109 -22.61 9.66 -4.61
CA ASP A 109 -23.34 9.05 -3.51
C ASP A 109 -24.12 10.09 -2.71
N ARG A 110 -25.45 9.94 -2.66
CA ARG A 110 -26.37 10.88 -2.00
C ARG A 110 -26.16 12.34 -2.46
N GLY A 111 -25.92 12.53 -3.77
CA GLY A 111 -25.70 13.85 -4.38
C GLY A 111 -24.28 14.41 -4.24
N THR A 112 -23.40 13.77 -3.45
CA THR A 112 -21.99 14.15 -3.31
C THR A 112 -21.15 13.39 -4.34
N ARG A 113 -20.35 14.09 -5.13
CA ARG A 113 -19.36 13.43 -6.01
C ARG A 113 -18.23 12.92 -5.16
N TRP A 114 -17.69 11.76 -5.49
CA TRP A 114 -16.52 11.21 -4.82
C TRP A 114 -15.56 10.65 -5.85
N ARG A 115 -14.28 10.63 -5.48
CA ARG A 115 -13.22 9.99 -6.27
C ARG A 115 -12.14 9.42 -5.36
N VAL A 116 -11.49 8.38 -5.84
CA VAL A 116 -10.29 7.79 -5.25
C VAL A 116 -9.19 7.87 -6.29
N VAL A 117 -8.09 8.54 -5.94
CA VAL A 117 -6.89 8.63 -6.76
C VAL A 117 -5.72 8.07 -5.99
N VAL A 118 -4.72 7.57 -6.71
CA VAL A 118 -3.48 7.06 -6.13
C VAL A 118 -2.31 7.72 -6.84
N ASP A 119 -1.41 8.25 -6.01
CA ASP A 119 -0.14 8.82 -6.43
C ASP A 119 0.95 7.79 -6.12
N VAL A 120 1.62 7.30 -7.15
CA VAL A 120 2.76 6.37 -7.02
C VAL A 120 4.05 7.12 -7.31
N TRP A 121 4.95 7.08 -6.36
CA TRP A 121 6.29 7.65 -6.48
C TRP A 121 7.30 6.53 -6.64
N GLU A 122 8.07 6.59 -7.73
CA GLU A 122 9.13 5.63 -7.99
C GLU A 122 10.24 5.70 -6.93
N ALA A 123 11.02 4.63 -6.83
CA ALA A 123 12.15 4.58 -5.92
C ALA A 123 13.32 5.48 -6.38
N PRO A 124 13.72 6.48 -5.58
CA PRO A 124 14.90 7.28 -5.88
C PRO A 124 16.15 6.41 -5.76
N ARG A 125 17.10 6.58 -6.66
CA ARG A 125 18.33 5.76 -6.74
C ARG A 125 19.40 6.18 -5.75
N ASN A 126 19.36 7.44 -5.34
CA ASN A 126 20.37 8.07 -4.51
C ASN A 126 19.75 9.16 -3.63
N GLU A 127 20.54 9.67 -2.68
CA GLU A 127 20.05 10.67 -1.72
C GLU A 127 19.68 12.01 -2.37
N ALA A 128 20.30 12.39 -3.49
CA ALA A 128 19.98 13.63 -4.20
C ALA A 128 18.59 13.57 -4.82
N GLU A 129 18.27 12.50 -5.56
CA GLU A 129 16.92 12.23 -6.07
C GLU A 129 15.90 12.15 -4.93
N ALA A 130 16.25 11.45 -3.85
CA ALA A 130 15.36 11.29 -2.71
C ALA A 130 15.04 12.63 -2.01
N ARG A 131 15.98 13.59 -2.04
CA ARG A 131 15.78 14.93 -1.49
C ARG A 131 14.75 15.69 -2.31
N VAL A 132 14.97 15.73 -3.63
CA VAL A 132 14.08 16.38 -4.60
C VAL A 132 12.67 15.79 -4.50
N GLN A 133 12.58 14.46 -4.45
CA GLN A 133 11.31 13.75 -4.33
C GLN A 133 10.59 14.02 -3.01
N LEU A 134 11.31 14.03 -1.88
CA LEU A 134 10.69 14.33 -0.57
C LEU A 134 10.14 15.77 -0.53
N ASP A 135 10.89 16.74 -1.08
CA ASP A 135 10.45 18.13 -1.18
C ASP A 135 9.22 18.25 -2.11
N ALA A 136 9.19 17.50 -3.21
CA ALA A 136 8.04 17.42 -4.09
C ALA A 136 6.81 16.82 -3.38
N MET A 137 6.95 15.69 -2.69
CA MET A 137 5.87 15.06 -1.90
C MET A 137 5.21 16.06 -0.95
N HIS A 138 6.00 16.89 -0.26
CA HIS A 138 5.46 17.94 0.61
C HIS A 138 4.59 18.96 -0.14
N THR A 139 4.95 19.32 -1.37
CA THR A 139 4.14 20.19 -2.24
C THR A 139 2.79 19.53 -2.60
N PHE A 140 2.76 18.19 -2.71
CA PHE A 140 1.54 17.40 -2.90
C PHE A 140 0.78 17.09 -1.60
N LYS A 141 1.23 17.63 -0.45
CA LYS A 141 0.71 17.35 0.91
C LYS A 141 0.81 15.87 1.28
N GLU A 142 1.86 15.21 0.80
CA GLU A 142 2.16 13.81 1.08
C GLU A 142 3.36 13.72 2.00
N ALA A 143 3.26 12.86 3.01
CA ALA A 143 4.29 12.66 4.01
C ALA A 143 4.36 11.18 4.38
N PRO A 144 5.34 10.43 3.86
CA PRO A 144 5.45 9.01 4.15
C PRO A 144 5.74 8.79 5.64
N ALA A 145 4.89 7.99 6.30
CA ALA A 145 4.87 7.88 7.77
C ALA A 145 6.20 7.42 8.41
N ASP A 146 6.98 6.59 7.70
CA ASP A 146 8.22 5.98 8.21
C ASP A 146 9.51 6.66 7.72
N VAL A 147 9.40 7.81 7.04
CA VAL A 147 10.52 8.53 6.45
C VAL A 147 10.88 9.72 7.34
N ARG A 148 12.12 9.73 7.88
CA ARG A 148 12.61 10.83 8.73
C ARG A 148 13.53 11.77 7.98
N ARG A 149 14.19 11.27 6.95
CA ARG A 149 15.11 11.99 6.08
C ARG A 149 15.05 11.43 4.66
N ALA A 150 15.45 12.23 3.68
CA ALA A 150 15.46 11.86 2.27
C ALA A 150 16.11 10.49 1.99
N ALA A 151 17.28 10.23 2.55
CA ALA A 151 17.99 8.95 2.37
C ALA A 151 17.18 7.70 2.78
N ASP A 152 16.13 7.83 3.59
CA ASP A 152 15.28 6.70 3.96
C ASP A 152 14.35 6.26 2.80
N LEU A 153 14.17 7.08 1.76
CA LEU A 153 13.42 6.77 0.53
C LEU A 153 14.26 6.02 -0.50
N VAL A 154 15.58 6.04 -0.42
CA VAL A 154 16.45 5.44 -1.45
C VAL A 154 16.12 3.97 -1.64
N GLY A 155 15.83 3.58 -2.88
CA GLY A 155 15.43 2.22 -3.26
C GLY A 155 14.02 1.81 -2.83
N LYS A 156 13.19 2.74 -2.35
CA LYS A 156 11.81 2.47 -1.91
C LYS A 156 10.80 3.23 -2.74
N GLU A 157 9.78 2.51 -3.20
CA GLU A 157 8.59 3.13 -3.76
C GLU A 157 7.66 3.58 -2.63
N SER A 158 6.92 4.66 -2.90
CA SER A 158 5.89 5.17 -2.00
C SER A 158 4.59 5.34 -2.78
N TYR A 159 3.46 5.04 -2.14
CA TYR A 159 2.16 5.38 -2.69
C TYR A 159 1.29 6.10 -1.67
N PHE A 160 0.43 6.98 -2.18
CA PHE A 160 -0.55 7.72 -1.41
C PHE A 160 -1.90 7.64 -2.09
N VAL A 161 -2.87 7.04 -1.42
CA VAL A 161 -4.25 7.01 -1.88
C VAL A 161 -5.00 8.17 -1.27
N LYS A 162 -5.65 8.97 -2.11
CA LYS A 162 -6.44 10.14 -1.74
C LYS A 162 -7.91 9.90 -2.04
N ARG A 163 -8.76 10.22 -1.07
CA ARG A 163 -10.22 10.23 -1.22
C ARG A 163 -10.71 11.67 -1.29
N GLY A 164 -11.25 12.06 -2.44
CA GLY A 164 -11.87 13.37 -2.66
C GLY A 164 -13.39 13.32 -2.55
N LEU A 165 -13.98 14.39 -2.03
CA LEU A 165 -15.43 14.64 -2.03
C LEU A 165 -15.66 15.99 -2.71
N ASP A 166 -16.62 16.02 -3.63
CA ASP A 166 -16.92 17.15 -4.50
C ASP A 166 -15.65 17.73 -5.16
N ASP A 167 -15.34 19.01 -4.94
CA ASP A 167 -14.19 19.68 -5.55
C ASP A 167 -12.91 19.60 -4.70
N ASP A 168 -12.93 18.86 -3.58
CA ASP A 168 -11.73 18.61 -2.79
C ASP A 168 -10.77 17.68 -3.56
N PHE A 169 -9.49 18.07 -3.56
CA PHE A 169 -8.39 17.28 -4.15
C PHE A 169 -7.99 16.08 -3.27
N GLY A 170 -8.60 15.96 -2.10
CA GLY A 170 -8.77 14.70 -1.38
C GLY A 170 -7.76 14.50 -0.26
N GLN A 171 -8.25 13.85 0.80
CA GLN A 171 -7.48 13.49 1.98
C GLN A 171 -6.68 12.21 1.71
N VAL A 172 -5.41 12.15 2.11
CA VAL A 172 -4.65 10.89 2.13
C VAL A 172 -5.31 9.95 3.14
N VAL A 173 -5.80 8.81 2.67
CA VAL A 173 -6.53 7.82 3.46
C VAL A 173 -5.79 6.50 3.62
N LEU A 174 -4.87 6.20 2.72
CA LEU A 174 -3.99 5.05 2.78
C LEU A 174 -2.63 5.44 2.19
N GLN A 175 -1.54 4.95 2.79
CA GLN A 175 -0.19 5.18 2.30
C GLN A 175 0.73 4.04 2.69
N ASN A 176 1.79 3.85 1.93
CA ASN A 176 2.88 2.94 2.30
C ASN A 176 4.19 3.37 1.64
N THR A 177 5.30 2.90 2.18
CA THR A 177 6.63 3.04 1.61
C THR A 177 7.39 1.75 1.81
N ARG A 178 7.74 1.08 0.71
CA ARG A 178 8.34 -0.25 0.72
C ARG A 178 9.54 -0.32 -0.24
N PRO A 179 10.55 -1.17 0.02
CA PRO A 179 11.58 -1.45 -0.97
C PRO A 179 10.96 -1.81 -2.33
N ALA A 180 11.46 -1.21 -3.41
CA ALA A 180 10.99 -1.52 -4.77
C ALA A 180 11.32 -2.97 -5.19
N THR A 181 12.19 -3.64 -4.43
CA THR A 181 12.56 -5.05 -4.59
C THR A 181 11.63 -6.00 -3.83
N ASP A 182 10.69 -5.49 -3.03
CA ASP A 182 9.72 -6.35 -2.36
C ASP A 182 8.89 -7.11 -3.40
N ALA A 183 8.61 -8.38 -3.11
CA ALA A 183 7.84 -9.22 -4.03
C ALA A 183 6.43 -8.66 -4.23
N ALA A 184 5.99 -8.64 -5.48
CA ALA A 184 4.60 -8.36 -5.85
C ALA A 184 3.66 -9.40 -5.22
N LEU A 185 2.39 -9.03 -5.06
CA LEU A 185 1.33 -9.96 -4.69
C LEU A 185 1.19 -11.05 -5.76
N SER A 186 0.90 -12.27 -5.31
CA SER A 186 0.85 -13.45 -6.17
C SER A 186 -0.46 -14.23 -6.00
N GLY A 187 -0.93 -14.88 -7.07
CA GLY A 187 -2.14 -15.69 -7.02
C GLY A 187 -3.35 -14.92 -6.48
N ARG A 188 -3.89 -15.35 -5.33
CA ARG A 188 -5.04 -14.74 -4.65
C ARG A 188 -4.65 -13.79 -3.52
N ASP A 189 -3.37 -13.45 -3.41
CA ASP A 189 -2.90 -12.50 -2.40
C ASP A 189 -3.57 -11.13 -2.60
N ILE A 190 -3.98 -10.53 -1.49
CA ILE A 190 -4.71 -9.27 -1.46
C ILE A 190 -4.34 -8.47 -0.21
N GLN A 191 -4.26 -7.15 -0.38
CA GLN A 191 -4.17 -6.21 0.74
C GLN A 191 -5.27 -5.17 0.60
N THR A 192 -6.04 -4.95 1.67
CA THR A 192 -7.17 -4.01 1.65
C THR A 192 -7.23 -3.18 2.90
N GLU A 193 -7.72 -1.95 2.76
CA GLU A 193 -8.21 -1.13 3.86
C GLU A 193 -9.66 -0.73 3.59
N ALA A 194 -10.49 -0.79 4.63
CA ALA A 194 -11.86 -0.31 4.58
C ALA A 194 -11.97 1.00 5.37
N ILE A 195 -12.40 2.05 4.69
CA ILE A 195 -12.52 3.39 5.25
C ILE A 195 -13.95 3.92 5.09
N PRO A 196 -14.36 4.89 5.92
CA PRO A 196 -15.57 5.66 5.64
C PRO A 196 -15.46 6.38 4.28
N LEU A 197 -16.57 6.50 3.53
CA LEU A 197 -16.60 7.42 2.37
C LEU A 197 -16.67 8.88 2.85
N ARG A 198 -17.49 9.15 3.86
CA ARG A 198 -17.55 10.42 4.60
C ARG A 198 -17.31 10.13 6.08
N PRO A 199 -16.76 11.07 6.87
CA PRO A 199 -16.38 10.81 8.27
C PRO A 199 -17.44 10.11 9.16
N ALA A 200 -18.73 10.36 8.92
CA ALA A 200 -19.83 9.75 9.66
C ALA A 200 -20.42 8.47 9.03
N ASP A 201 -19.98 8.08 7.83
CA ASP A 201 -20.42 6.83 7.20
C ASP A 201 -19.71 5.62 7.84
N PRO A 202 -20.30 4.42 7.79
CA PRO A 202 -19.59 3.18 8.09
C PRO A 202 -18.38 2.97 7.16
N GLN A 203 -17.45 2.06 7.53
CA GLN A 203 -16.29 1.66 6.72
C GLN A 203 -16.73 0.91 5.46
N ARG A 204 -17.19 1.65 4.46
CA ARG A 204 -17.89 1.13 3.29
C ARG A 204 -17.15 1.35 1.97
N LEU A 205 -16.07 2.13 1.98
CA LEU A 205 -15.18 2.31 0.84
C LEU A 205 -13.96 1.41 1.07
N VAL A 206 -13.85 0.36 0.26
CA VAL A 206 -12.73 -0.59 0.32
C VAL A 206 -11.78 -0.27 -0.81
N ILE A 207 -10.50 -0.14 -0.47
CA ILE A 207 -9.42 0.12 -1.42
C ILE A 207 -8.38 -0.96 -1.21
N GLY A 208 -7.89 -1.56 -2.29
CA GLY A 208 -6.90 -2.62 -2.15
C GLY A 208 -6.01 -2.84 -3.35
N GLN A 209 -4.96 -3.60 -3.06
CA GLN A 209 -3.99 -4.16 -4.00
C GLN A 209 -4.25 -5.64 -4.18
N VAL A 210 -4.11 -6.13 -5.41
CA VAL A 210 -4.22 -7.53 -5.79
C VAL A 210 -3.11 -7.91 -6.75
N ALA A 211 -2.82 -9.21 -6.81
CA ALA A 211 -1.90 -9.74 -7.81
C ALA A 211 -2.29 -9.34 -9.24
N VAL A 212 -1.30 -9.21 -10.12
CA VAL A 212 -1.53 -8.89 -11.54
C VAL A 212 -2.36 -9.96 -12.29
N THR A 213 -2.42 -11.18 -11.74
CA THR A 213 -3.21 -12.30 -12.26
C THR A 213 -4.68 -12.26 -11.84
N ALA A 214 -5.06 -11.42 -10.87
CA ALA A 214 -6.43 -11.31 -10.40
C ALA A 214 -7.37 -10.89 -11.54
N ARG A 215 -8.45 -11.65 -11.72
CA ARG A 215 -9.50 -11.38 -12.73
C ARG A 215 -10.74 -10.75 -12.13
N GLN A 216 -11.04 -11.11 -10.89
CA GLN A 216 -12.22 -10.64 -10.19
C GLN A 216 -11.93 -10.46 -8.71
N VAL A 217 -12.47 -9.38 -8.14
CA VAL A 217 -12.53 -9.17 -6.69
C VAL A 217 -14.01 -9.08 -6.29
N THR A 218 -14.39 -9.87 -5.29
CA THR A 218 -15.73 -9.85 -4.70
C THR A 218 -15.64 -9.27 -3.30
N CYS A 219 -16.23 -8.10 -3.10
CA CYS A 219 -16.36 -7.44 -1.81
C CYS A 219 -17.70 -7.83 -1.19
N THR A 220 -17.65 -8.45 -0.01
CA THR A 220 -18.84 -8.83 0.77
C THR A 220 -19.09 -7.81 1.87
N TRP A 221 -20.35 -7.44 2.03
CA TRP A 221 -20.81 -6.42 2.96
C TRP A 221 -21.48 -7.05 4.19
N GLN A 222 -21.53 -6.33 5.30
CA GLN A 222 -22.11 -6.84 6.55
C GLN A 222 -23.60 -7.21 6.42
N ASN A 223 -24.34 -6.53 5.53
CA ASN A 223 -25.74 -6.84 5.24
C ASN A 223 -25.94 -8.08 4.32
N GLY A 224 -24.85 -8.79 3.97
CA GLY A 224 -24.88 -9.97 3.11
C GLY A 224 -24.89 -9.68 1.60
N THR A 225 -24.97 -8.41 1.18
CA THR A 225 -24.84 -8.05 -0.24
C THR A 225 -23.37 -8.09 -0.69
N THR A 226 -23.14 -8.11 -2.01
CA THR A 226 -21.80 -8.15 -2.60
C THR A 226 -21.65 -7.13 -3.72
N SER A 227 -20.44 -6.57 -3.85
CA SER A 227 -20.02 -5.83 -5.05
C SER A 227 -18.91 -6.60 -5.75
N VAL A 228 -18.95 -6.66 -7.08
CA VAL A 228 -17.97 -7.39 -7.90
C VAL A 228 -17.25 -6.40 -8.81
N VAL A 229 -15.93 -6.43 -8.78
CA VAL A 229 -15.08 -5.65 -9.69
C VAL A 229 -14.20 -6.59 -10.50
N ARG A 230 -13.99 -6.29 -11.77
CA ARG A 230 -13.24 -7.12 -12.72
C ARG A 230 -12.15 -6.32 -13.40
N VAL A 231 -11.17 -7.00 -14.00
CA VAL A 231 -10.18 -6.34 -14.87
C VAL A 231 -10.90 -5.59 -15.98
N LEU A 232 -10.37 -4.42 -16.36
CA LEU A 232 -10.80 -3.68 -17.53
C LEU A 232 -10.91 -4.60 -18.75
N SER A 233 -12.13 -4.75 -19.28
CA SER A 233 -12.32 -5.00 -20.71
C SER A 233 -12.27 -3.67 -21.44
N GLU A 234 -12.11 -3.70 -22.77
CA GLU A 234 -11.94 -2.51 -23.62
C GLU A 234 -13.11 -1.51 -23.59
N GLU A 235 -14.23 -1.82 -22.90
CA GLU A 235 -15.50 -1.06 -22.91
C GLU A 235 -15.78 -0.18 -21.68
N TYR A 236 -14.83 0.08 -20.77
CA TYR A 236 -15.10 0.85 -19.55
C TYR A 236 -14.56 2.29 -19.57
N GLU A 237 -15.27 3.19 -18.90
CA GLU A 237 -14.93 4.60 -18.76
C GLU A 237 -13.85 4.81 -17.66
N PRO A 238 -13.00 5.83 -17.79
CA PRO A 238 -12.11 6.23 -16.71
C PRO A 238 -12.90 6.52 -15.43
N GLY A 239 -12.57 5.81 -14.35
CA GLY A 239 -13.21 5.97 -13.04
C GLY A 239 -14.31 4.97 -12.68
N ASP A 240 -14.62 4.00 -13.55
CA ASP A 240 -15.42 2.83 -13.18
C ASP A 240 -14.74 1.97 -12.07
N MET A 241 -15.54 1.30 -11.25
CA MET A 241 -15.05 0.38 -10.22
C MET A 241 -14.58 -0.93 -10.87
N VAL A 242 -13.30 -0.98 -11.21
CA VAL A 242 -12.62 -2.08 -11.91
C VAL A 242 -11.27 -2.36 -11.26
N ILE A 243 -10.66 -3.50 -11.61
CA ILE A 243 -9.26 -3.80 -11.28
C ILE A 243 -8.37 -3.08 -12.29
N ARG A 244 -7.51 -2.18 -11.83
CA ARG A 244 -6.66 -1.30 -12.65
C ARG A 244 -5.18 -1.59 -12.44
N PRO A 245 -4.40 -1.74 -13.52
CA PRO A 245 -2.95 -1.63 -13.43
C PRO A 245 -2.56 -0.18 -13.16
N LEU A 246 -1.51 0.02 -12.37
CA LEU A 246 -0.96 1.34 -12.09
C LEU A 246 0.45 1.43 -12.67
N PRO A 247 0.75 2.46 -13.46
CA PRO A 247 2.12 2.82 -13.77
C PRO A 247 2.95 2.94 -12.47
N GLY A 248 4.12 2.31 -12.46
CA GLY A 248 5.03 2.34 -11.32
C GLY A 248 4.65 1.43 -10.14
N SER A 249 3.53 0.70 -10.20
CA SER A 249 3.16 -0.28 -9.18
C SER A 249 3.39 -1.70 -9.67
N SER A 250 3.86 -2.58 -8.79
CA SER A 250 4.00 -4.01 -9.05
C SER A 250 2.69 -4.79 -8.90
N ASP A 251 1.65 -4.16 -8.36
CA ASP A 251 0.36 -4.75 -8.04
C ASP A 251 -0.77 -4.04 -8.81
N ASN A 252 -1.86 -4.76 -9.09
CA ASN A 252 -3.10 -4.16 -9.58
C ASN A 252 -3.91 -3.61 -8.41
N TRP A 253 -4.77 -2.63 -8.66
CA TRP A 253 -5.56 -1.95 -7.65
C TRP A 253 -7.05 -2.02 -7.93
N PHE A 254 -7.85 -1.96 -6.88
CA PHE A 254 -9.31 -1.94 -7.01
C PHE A 254 -9.96 -1.07 -5.93
N VAL A 255 -11.20 -0.67 -6.20
CA VAL A 255 -12.06 0.02 -5.24
C VAL A 255 -13.44 -0.63 -5.27
N CYS A 256 -13.98 -0.94 -4.10
CA CYS A 256 -15.38 -1.32 -3.92
C CYS A 256 -16.08 -0.29 -3.03
N LEU A 257 -17.32 0.06 -3.38
CA LEU A 257 -18.18 0.86 -2.51
C LEU A 257 -19.41 0.04 -2.09
N ALA A 258 -19.65 -0.03 -0.79
CA ALA A 258 -20.83 -0.70 -0.24
C ALA A 258 -22.10 0.16 -0.41
N PRO A 259 -23.28 -0.47 -0.41
CA PRO A 259 -24.56 0.23 -0.28
C PRO A 259 -24.62 1.13 0.97
N LYS A 260 -25.65 1.99 1.03
CA LYS A 260 -25.88 2.84 2.20
C LYS A 260 -26.15 2.00 3.44
N GLY A 261 -25.55 2.41 4.57
CA GLY A 261 -25.87 1.86 5.89
C GLY A 261 -25.25 0.50 6.20
N THR A 262 -24.29 0.03 5.39
CA THR A 262 -23.53 -1.19 5.68
C THR A 262 -22.03 -0.91 5.62
N ALA A 263 -21.24 -1.83 6.16
CA ALA A 263 -19.79 -1.75 6.18
C ALA A 263 -19.16 -2.98 5.51
N TYR A 264 -17.86 -2.90 5.29
CA TYR A 264 -17.02 -4.00 4.85
C TYR A 264 -17.10 -5.20 5.78
N LYS A 265 -17.18 -6.40 5.20
CA LYS A 265 -17.10 -7.68 5.92
C LYS A 265 -15.87 -8.48 5.48
N SER A 266 -15.75 -8.75 4.18
CA SER A 266 -14.65 -9.54 3.64
C SER A 266 -14.45 -9.28 2.15
N VAL A 267 -13.31 -9.75 1.64
CA VAL A 267 -12.95 -9.67 0.23
C VAL A 267 -12.38 -11.00 -0.23
N GLU A 268 -12.68 -11.37 -1.47
CA GLU A 268 -12.17 -12.58 -2.11
C GLU A 268 -11.67 -12.27 -3.53
N VAL A 269 -10.61 -12.97 -3.95
CA VAL A 269 -9.99 -12.82 -5.27
C VAL A 269 -10.14 -14.10 -6.07
N THR A 270 -10.48 -13.95 -7.35
CA THR A 270 -10.48 -15.03 -8.35
C THR A 270 -9.53 -14.67 -9.49
N GLU A 271 -8.90 -15.69 -10.07
CA GLU A 271 -7.90 -15.64 -11.15
C GLU A 271 -8.43 -16.27 -12.45
#